data_AF-I4HHG8-F1
#
_entry.id   AF-I4HHG8-F1
#
_cell.length_a   1.000
_cell.length_b   1.000
_cell.length_c   1.000
_cell.angle_alpha   90.00
_cell.angle_beta   90.00
_cell.angle_gamma   90.00
#
_symmetry.space_group_name_H-M   'P 1'
#
loop_
_entity.id
_entity.type
_entity.pdbx_description
1 polymer ?
#
loop_
_entity_poly.entity_id
_entity_poly.type
_entity_poly.pdbx_seq_one_letter_code
_entity_poly.pdbx_strand_id
1 'polypeptide(L)'
;MFDLLSDRLSQHLEQIVRERNPFFSSQGHFYVREYLRQELGNWGKVESHFFSFQGKVYENLILDLPNNSQKPPILIGAHYDTVPGSPGADDNATGLAVLFIRISQVFWGESG
;
A
#
# COMPACT_ATOMS: atom_id res chain seq x y z
N MET A 1 20.16 2.70 20.43
CA MET A 1 20.34 2.41 18.99
C MET A 1 18.95 2.10 18.48
N PHE A 2 18.27 3.11 17.95
CA PHE A 2 16.91 2.96 17.42
C PHE A 2 16.98 2.09 16.16
N ASP A 3 16.06 1.14 16.07
CA ASP A 3 15.95 0.25 14.91
C ASP A 3 15.36 1.04 13.75
N LEU A 4 16.20 1.42 12.79
CA LEU A 4 15.86 2.24 11.62
C LEU A 4 14.66 1.65 10.83
N LEU A 5 14.48 0.34 10.91
CA LEU A 5 13.37 -0.37 10.28
C LEU A 5 12.03 -0.10 10.98
N SER A 6 12.03 -0.19 12.32
CA SER A 6 10.87 0.08 13.15
C SER A 6 10.41 1.54 13.06
N ASP A 7 11.35 2.48 12.91
CA ASP A 7 11.03 3.89 12.73
C ASP A 7 10.35 4.15 11.37
N ARG A 8 10.85 3.52 10.29
CA ARG A 8 10.21 3.62 8.96
C ARG A 8 8.82 2.98 8.92
N LEU A 9 8.64 1.82 9.55
CA LEU A 9 7.32 1.20 9.72
C LEU A 9 6.34 2.16 10.37
N SER A 10 6.77 2.78 11.47
CA SER A 10 5.94 3.67 12.27
C SER A 10 5.52 4.90 11.46
N GLN A 11 6.43 5.48 10.67
CA GLN A 11 6.13 6.60 9.77
C GLN A 11 5.07 6.25 8.72
N HIS A 12 5.15 5.08 8.08
CA HIS A 12 4.11 4.64 7.15
C HIS A 12 2.78 4.41 7.85
N LEU A 13 2.79 3.82 9.05
CA LEU A 13 1.59 3.62 9.84
C LEU A 13 0.93 4.95 10.21
N GLU A 14 1.67 6.00 10.59
CA GLU A 14 1.09 7.32 10.86
C GLU A 14 0.35 7.92 9.65
N GLN A 15 0.81 7.63 8.43
CA GLN A 15 0.11 8.08 7.22
C GLN A 15 -1.14 7.24 6.92
N ILE A 16 -1.13 5.94 7.24
CA ILE A 16 -2.19 5.01 6.83
C ILE A 16 -3.27 4.85 7.91
N VAL A 17 -2.91 4.89 9.20
CA VAL A 17 -3.81 4.67 10.34
C VAL A 17 -4.71 5.88 10.55
N ARG A 18 -5.88 5.84 9.94
CA ARG A 18 -6.95 6.83 10.01
C ARG A 18 -8.24 6.19 9.51
N GLU A 19 -9.37 6.80 9.84
CA GLU A 19 -10.63 6.39 9.23
C GLU A 19 -10.57 6.59 7.70
N ARG A 20 -10.64 5.48 6.97
CA ARG A 20 -10.46 5.46 5.51
C ARG A 20 -11.48 4.53 4.85
N ASN A 21 -12.67 4.45 5.43
CA ASN A 21 -13.79 3.78 4.82
C ASN A 21 -14.16 4.50 3.51
N PRO A 22 -14.33 3.80 2.38
CA PRO A 22 -14.62 4.40 1.09
C PRO A 22 -15.90 5.27 1.04
N PHE A 23 -16.85 5.03 1.96
CA PHE A 23 -18.17 5.67 1.95
C PHE A 23 -18.34 6.71 3.05
N PHE A 24 -17.97 6.34 4.27
CA PHE A 24 -18.17 7.20 5.43
C PHE A 24 -16.99 8.14 5.69
N SER A 25 -15.81 7.83 5.12
CA SER A 25 -14.57 8.57 5.32
C SER A 25 -13.82 8.74 3.99
N SER A 26 -14.53 9.18 2.95
CA SER A 26 -14.03 9.27 1.57
C SER A 26 -12.77 10.13 1.42
N GLN A 27 -12.61 11.18 2.23
CA GLN A 27 -11.40 12.00 2.27
C GLN A 27 -10.18 11.22 2.77
N GLY A 28 -10.35 10.44 3.86
CA GLY A 28 -9.28 9.58 4.39
C GLY A 28 -8.94 8.45 3.43
N HIS A 29 -9.95 7.87 2.78
CA HIS A 29 -9.77 6.86 1.74
C HIS A 29 -8.98 7.41 0.55
N PHE A 30 -9.36 8.59 0.04
CA PHE A 30 -8.64 9.27 -1.03
C PHE A 30 -7.19 9.57 -0.63
N TYR A 31 -6.98 10.13 0.56
CA TYR A 31 -5.63 10.45 1.05
C TYR A 31 -4.73 9.21 1.07
N VAL A 32 -5.19 8.13 1.70
CA VAL A 32 -4.39 6.90 1.80
C VAL A 32 -4.12 6.35 0.41
N ARG A 33 -5.13 6.29 -0.47
CA ARG A 33 -4.92 5.81 -1.84
C ARG A 33 -3.85 6.59 -2.59
N GLU A 34 -3.87 7.93 -2.53
CA GLU A 34 -2.87 8.74 -3.21
C GLU A 34 -1.49 8.64 -2.54
N TYR A 35 -1.44 8.53 -1.21
CA TYR A 35 -0.20 8.24 -0.49
C TYR A 35 0.42 6.91 -0.95
N LEU A 36 -0.38 5.84 -1.01
CA LEU A 36 0.07 4.54 -1.48
C LEU A 36 0.54 4.60 -2.94
N ARG A 37 -0.18 5.33 -3.80
CA ARG A 37 0.21 5.52 -5.20
C ARG A 37 1.55 6.23 -5.32
N GLN A 38 1.78 7.27 -4.53
CA GLN A 38 3.05 8.01 -4.52
C GLN A 38 4.20 7.12 -4.05
N GLU A 39 4.02 6.40 -2.94
CA GLU A 39 5.04 5.51 -2.39
C GLU A 39 5.36 4.34 -3.33
N LEU A 40 4.36 3.72 -3.95
CA LEU A 40 4.57 2.68 -4.98
C LEU A 40 5.22 3.28 -6.25
N GLY A 41 4.85 4.51 -6.60
CA GLY A 41 5.38 5.25 -7.75
C GLY A 41 6.89 5.49 -7.70
N ASN A 42 7.47 5.51 -6.49
CA ASN A 42 8.92 5.59 -6.30
C ASN A 42 9.66 4.35 -6.83
N TRP A 43 8.96 3.23 -7.05
CA TRP A 43 9.54 1.95 -7.47
C TRP A 43 9.16 1.53 -8.90
N GLY A 44 8.19 2.20 -9.51
CA GLY A 44 7.75 1.89 -10.87
C GLY A 44 6.41 2.49 -11.25
N LYS A 45 5.92 2.15 -12.43
CA LYS A 45 4.61 2.63 -12.91
C LYS A 45 3.50 1.91 -12.17
N VAL A 46 2.66 2.67 -11.47
CA VAL A 46 1.46 2.16 -10.80
C VAL A 46 0.26 2.24 -11.73
N GLU A 47 -0.39 1.12 -11.96
CA GLU A 47 -1.62 1.01 -12.75
C GLU A 47 -2.86 0.97 -11.85
N SER A 48 -3.93 1.59 -12.33
CA SER A 48 -5.24 1.59 -11.66
C SER A 48 -6.13 0.55 -12.31
N HIS A 49 -6.60 -0.41 -11.51
CA HIS A 49 -7.60 -1.37 -11.93
C HIS A 49 -8.94 -1.06 -11.26
N PHE A 50 -9.89 -0.56 -12.05
CA PHE A 50 -11.24 -0.22 -11.57
C PHE A 50 -12.19 -1.41 -11.69
N PHE A 51 -13.00 -1.64 -10.66
CA PHE A 51 -14.04 -2.67 -10.67
C PHE A 51 -15.33 -2.17 -10.02
N SER A 52 -16.46 -2.78 -10.38
CA SER A 52 -17.76 -2.45 -9.81
C SER A 52 -18.25 -3.55 -8.89
N PHE A 53 -18.70 -3.19 -7.69
CA PHE A 53 -19.30 -4.12 -6.73
C PHE A 53 -20.49 -3.43 -6.03
N GLN A 54 -21.63 -4.11 -5.96
CA GLN A 54 -22.86 -3.57 -5.35
C GLN A 54 -23.25 -2.15 -5.82
N GLY A 55 -23.08 -1.85 -7.11
CA GLY A 55 -23.41 -0.55 -7.70
C GLY A 55 -22.43 0.57 -7.40
N LYS A 56 -21.25 0.26 -6.85
CA LYS A 56 -20.20 1.21 -6.52
C LYS A 56 -18.90 0.85 -7.23
N VAL A 57 -18.10 1.86 -7.54
CA VAL A 57 -16.80 1.69 -8.22
C VAL A 57 -15.68 1.71 -7.17
N TYR A 58 -14.77 0.76 -7.30
CA TYR A 58 -13.60 0.58 -6.46
C TYR A 58 -12.35 0.55 -7.32
N GLU A 59 -11.20 0.77 -6.69
CA GLU A 59 -9.92 0.86 -7.37
C GLU A 59 -8.88 0.01 -6.66
N ASN A 60 -8.17 -0.82 -7.43
CA ASN A 60 -6.96 -1.49 -6.99
C ASN A 60 -5.75 -0.77 -7.60
N LEU A 61 -4.68 -0.64 -6.81
CA LEU A 61 -3.39 -0.15 -7.28
C LEU A 61 -2.49 -1.34 -7.56
N ILE A 62 -1.93 -1.41 -8.77
CA ILE A 62 -1.08 -2.51 -9.22
C ILE A 62 0.28 -1.95 -9.59
N LEU A 63 1.33 -2.43 -8.93
CA LEU A 63 2.72 -2.14 -9.29
C LEU A 63 3.30 -3.42 -9.89
N ASP A 64 3.63 -3.38 -11.18
CA ASP A 64 4.40 -4.44 -11.82
C ASP A 64 5.88 -4.06 -11.79
N LEU A 65 6.69 -4.93 -11.19
CA LEU A 65 8.12 -4.71 -11.04
C LEU A 65 8.85 -5.50 -12.13
N PRO A 66 9.81 -4.87 -12.84
CA PRO A 66 10.50 -5.54 -13.93
C PRO A 66 11.20 -6.81 -13.42
N ASN A 67 10.82 -7.94 -13.99
CA ASN A 67 11.40 -9.24 -13.66
C ASN A 67 12.18 -9.77 -14.87
N ASN A 68 13.51 -9.84 -14.75
CA ASN A 68 14.38 -10.42 -15.78
C ASN A 68 14.47 -11.96 -15.69
N SER A 69 13.66 -12.59 -14.85
CA SER A 69 13.65 -14.05 -14.66
C SER A 69 12.56 -14.72 -15.50
N GLN A 70 12.86 -15.91 -16.04
CA GLN A 70 11.86 -16.79 -16.67
C GLN A 70 10.95 -17.51 -15.64
N LYS A 71 11.07 -17.17 -14.36
CA LYS A 71 10.26 -17.76 -13.29
C LYS A 71 8.83 -17.17 -13.29
N PRO A 72 7.83 -17.94 -12.82
CA PRO A 72 6.49 -17.41 -12.61
C PRO A 72 6.51 -16.17 -11.70
N PRO A 73 5.64 -15.18 -11.94
CA PRO A 73 5.55 -13.99 -11.10
C PRO A 73 5.03 -14.34 -9.70
N ILE A 74 5.46 -13.59 -8.70
CA ILE A 74 4.94 -13.65 -7.33
C ILE A 74 3.94 -12.50 -7.18
N LEU A 75 2.70 -12.82 -6.79
CA LEU A 75 1.70 -11.82 -6.46
C LEU A 75 1.67 -11.59 -4.94
N ILE A 76 1.79 -10.34 -4.53
CA ILE A 76 1.65 -9.92 -3.13
C ILE A 76 0.58 -8.84 -3.08
N GLY A 77 -0.33 -8.92 -2.12
CA GLY A 77 -1.44 -7.97 -1.99
C GLY A 77 -1.78 -7.65 -0.54
N ALA A 78 -2.29 -6.44 -0.33
CA ALA A 78 -2.92 -5.99 0.90
C ALA A 78 -4.06 -5.04 0.51
N HIS A 79 -5.16 -5.08 1.26
CA HIS A 79 -6.24 -4.12 1.06
C HIS A 79 -5.98 -2.87 1.90
N TYR A 80 -6.49 -1.73 1.41
CA TYR A 80 -6.23 -0.42 2.02
C TYR A 80 -7.49 0.31 2.49
N ASP A 81 -8.66 -0.23 2.21
CA ASP A 81 -9.94 0.22 2.76
C ASP A 81 -10.11 -0.24 4.22
N THR A 82 -11.02 0.41 4.94
CA THR A 82 -11.39 0.02 6.31
C THR A 82 -12.90 -0.06 6.49
N VAL A 83 -13.31 -0.73 7.56
CA VAL A 83 -14.69 -0.68 8.04
C VAL A 83 -15.01 0.68 8.69
N PRO A 84 -16.29 1.10 8.72
CA PRO A 84 -16.70 2.34 9.36
C PRO A 84 -16.36 2.36 10.85
N GLY A 85 -15.94 3.51 11.38
CA GLY A 85 -15.59 3.68 12.80
C GLY A 85 -14.30 2.98 13.23
N SER A 86 -13.51 2.47 12.29
CA SER A 86 -12.20 1.86 12.56
C SER A 86 -11.08 2.62 11.83
N PRO A 87 -9.97 2.92 12.53
CA PRO A 87 -8.76 3.43 11.91
C PRO A 87 -7.98 2.36 11.13
N GLY A 88 -8.39 1.07 11.23
CA GLY A 88 -7.81 -0.04 10.46
C GLY A 88 -6.30 -0.20 10.60
N ALA A 89 -5.79 -0.03 11.83
CA ALA A 89 -4.35 -0.09 12.09
C ALA A 89 -3.77 -1.48 11.80
N ASP A 90 -4.45 -2.52 12.25
CA ASP A 90 -4.05 -3.91 11.99
C ASP A 90 -4.78 -4.51 10.78
N ASP A 91 -5.94 -3.96 10.43
CA ASP A 91 -6.79 -4.38 9.31
C ASP A 91 -6.93 -3.24 8.28
N ASN A 92 -6.00 -3.11 7.33
CA ASN A 92 -4.76 -3.87 7.14
C ASN A 92 -3.56 -2.94 6.87
N ALA A 93 -3.40 -1.90 7.69
CA ALA A 93 -2.29 -0.96 7.53
C ALA A 93 -0.93 -1.62 7.78
N THR A 94 -0.87 -2.65 8.63
CA THR A 94 0.32 -3.48 8.86
C THR A 94 0.75 -4.23 7.58
N GLY A 95 -0.18 -4.83 6.83
CA GLY A 95 0.13 -5.49 5.55
C GLY A 95 0.67 -4.52 4.48
N LEU A 96 0.16 -3.29 4.43
CA LEU A 96 0.67 -2.24 3.56
C LEU A 96 2.08 -1.78 3.97
N ALA A 97 2.32 -1.60 5.26
CA ALA A 97 3.63 -1.19 5.77
C ALA A 97 4.72 -2.25 5.48
N VAL A 98 4.38 -3.53 5.61
CA VAL A 98 5.30 -4.64 5.26
C VAL A 98 5.58 -4.68 3.75
N LEU A 99 4.56 -4.44 2.91
CA LEU A 99 4.75 -4.35 1.45
C LEU A 99 5.74 -3.26 1.05
N PHE A 100 5.60 -2.05 1.59
CA PHE A 100 6.52 -0.94 1.30
C PHE A 100 7.95 -1.26 1.71
N ILE A 101 8.12 -1.84 2.89
CA ILE A 101 9.45 -2.17 3.38
C ILE A 101 10.09 -3.28 2.59
N ARG A 102 9.34 -4.31 2.20
CA ARG A 102 9.89 -5.41 1.41
C ARG A 102 10.32 -4.93 0.02
N ILE A 103 9.54 -4.08 -0.63
CA ILE A 103 9.93 -3.46 -1.90
C ILE A 103 11.19 -2.62 -1.67
N SER A 104 11.21 -1.75 -0.65
CA SER A 104 12.38 -0.91 -0.40
C SER A 104 13.67 -1.69 -0.16
N GLN A 105 13.64 -2.76 0.63
CA GLN A 105 14.82 -3.56 0.95
C GLN A 105 15.35 -4.38 -0.23
N VAL A 106 14.46 -4.89 -1.09
CA VAL A 106 14.86 -5.66 -2.27
C VAL A 106 15.55 -4.77 -3.30
N PHE A 107 15.09 -3.52 -3.47
CA PHE A 107 15.63 -2.61 -4.49
C PHE A 107 16.70 -1.64 -3.97
N TRP A 108 16.79 -1.36 -2.66
CA TRP A 108 17.96 -0.68 -2.07
C TRP A 108 19.18 -1.60 -1.92
N GLY A 109 18.99 -2.92 -1.90
CA GLY A 109 20.08 -3.89 -1.74
C GLY A 109 20.93 -4.13 -3.00
N GLU A 110 20.53 -3.62 -4.17
CA GLU A 110 21.25 -3.81 -5.44
C GLU A 110 22.04 -2.57 -5.91
N SER A 111 22.02 -1.48 -5.15
CA SER A 111 22.82 -0.27 -5.42
C SER A 111 24.09 -0.21 -4.57
N GLY A 112 24.90 -1.27 -4.62
CA GLY A 112 26.23 -1.37 -3.98
C GLY A 112 27.23 -2.05 -4.89
#